data_AF-A0A011V404-F1
#
_entry.id   AF-A0A011V404-F1
#
_cell.length_a   1.000
_cell.length_b   1.000
_cell.length_c   1.000
_cell.angle_alpha   90.00
_cell.angle_beta   90.00
_cell.angle_gamma   90.00
#
_symmetry.space_group_name_H-M   'P 1'
#
loop_
_entity.id
_entity.type
_entity.pdbx_description
1 polymer ?
#
loop_
_entity_poly.entity_id
_entity_poly.type
_entity_poly.pdbx_seq_one_letter_code
_entity_poly.pdbx_strand_id
1 'polypeptide(L)'
;MFKYSDNDMENFSLHDCRATSLTFGDGTLTFGFEEGFWYTKGTAMLSCDTGKGEVEFHTIYPDMHCNIYVDIFEWRTENEDDCVALRRNLPFEEFVKLMNSGMKIEFLKEYKGYQSYLYECDLFGCGKYGDIEATITISADSITYRWNDKE
;
A
#
# COMPACT_ATOMS: atom_id res chain seq x y z
N MET A 1 -3.03 -19.98 -5.93
CA MET A 1 -3.72 -19.43 -7.12
C MET A 1 -4.99 -18.77 -6.62
N PHE A 2 -5.26 -17.52 -7.03
CA PHE A 2 -6.46 -16.78 -6.64
C PHE A 2 -7.66 -17.21 -7.49
N LYS A 3 -8.86 -17.23 -6.89
CA LYS A 3 -10.11 -17.61 -7.58
C LYS A 3 -10.72 -16.48 -8.40
N TYR A 4 -10.55 -15.24 -7.92
CA TYR A 4 -11.18 -14.05 -8.48
C TYR A 4 -10.12 -13.01 -8.85
N SER A 5 -10.43 -12.19 -9.85
CA SER A 5 -9.60 -11.09 -10.29
C SER A 5 -10.48 -10.00 -10.89
N ASP A 6 -10.13 -8.74 -10.64
CA ASP A 6 -10.79 -7.56 -11.20
C ASP A 6 -9.79 -6.41 -11.33
N ASN A 7 -10.05 -5.49 -12.25
CA ASN A 7 -9.30 -4.25 -12.45
C ASN A 7 -10.15 -2.99 -12.21
N ASP A 8 -11.43 -3.16 -11.86
CA ASP A 8 -12.32 -2.06 -11.52
C ASP A 8 -12.16 -1.61 -10.07
N MET A 9 -11.40 -0.54 -9.90
CA MET A 9 -11.17 0.11 -8.61
C MET A 9 -12.41 0.70 -7.94
N GLU A 10 -13.55 0.84 -8.62
CA GLU A 10 -14.73 1.45 -8.00
C GLU A 10 -15.32 0.58 -6.89
N ASN A 11 -15.05 -0.72 -6.93
CA ASN A 11 -15.60 -1.68 -6.00
C ASN A 11 -14.64 -2.10 -4.89
N PHE A 12 -13.38 -1.68 -4.90
CA PHE A 12 -12.36 -2.09 -3.92
C PHE A 12 -11.89 -0.94 -3.04
N SER A 13 -11.51 -1.27 -1.81
CA SER A 13 -10.88 -0.36 -0.86
C SER A 13 -9.82 -1.11 -0.05
N LEU A 14 -8.65 -0.50 0.05
CA LEU A 14 -7.54 -0.88 0.92
C LEU A 14 -7.59 -0.15 2.27
N HIS A 15 -8.53 0.76 2.50
CA HIS A 15 -8.71 1.44 3.79
C HIS A 15 -8.74 0.43 4.95
N ASP A 16 -7.91 0.67 5.97
CA ASP A 16 -7.69 -0.18 7.15
C ASP A 16 -7.19 -1.60 6.84
N CYS A 17 -6.73 -1.86 5.61
CA CYS A 17 -6.15 -3.14 5.21
C CYS A 17 -4.63 -3.13 5.39
N ARG A 18 -4.06 -4.28 5.74
CA ARG A 18 -2.63 -4.43 6.00
C ARG A 18 -1.94 -5.30 4.97
N ALA A 19 -1.07 -4.70 4.16
CA ALA A 19 -0.15 -5.47 3.34
C ALA A 19 0.97 -6.04 4.22
N THR A 20 1.26 -7.32 4.03
CA THR A 20 2.27 -8.08 4.76
C THR A 20 3.44 -8.53 3.87
N SER A 21 3.32 -8.37 2.56
CA SER A 21 4.39 -8.67 1.61
C SER A 21 4.41 -7.67 0.47
N LEU A 22 5.59 -7.48 -0.12
CA LEU A 22 5.82 -6.63 -1.27
C LEU A 22 6.79 -7.31 -2.22
N THR A 23 6.47 -7.31 -3.52
CA THR A 23 7.39 -7.74 -4.57
C THR A 23 7.36 -6.77 -5.74
N PHE A 24 8.49 -6.60 -6.41
CA PHE A 24 8.56 -5.89 -7.68
C PHE A 24 9.28 -6.77 -8.70
N GLY A 25 8.67 -7.00 -9.85
CA GLY A 25 9.23 -7.81 -10.93
C GLY A 25 8.46 -7.61 -12.22
N ASP A 26 9.16 -7.65 -13.37
CA ASP A 26 8.56 -7.51 -14.70
C ASP A 26 7.65 -6.27 -14.85
N GLY A 27 8.03 -5.15 -14.23
CA GLY A 27 7.26 -3.90 -14.25
C GLY A 27 5.97 -3.94 -13.40
N THR A 28 5.83 -4.91 -12.51
CA THR A 28 4.65 -5.05 -11.63
C THR A 28 5.07 -4.93 -10.17
N LEU A 29 4.41 -4.02 -9.44
CA LEU A 29 4.48 -3.95 -7.99
C LEU A 29 3.30 -4.73 -7.39
N THR A 30 3.57 -5.71 -6.54
CA THR A 30 2.52 -6.52 -5.92
C THR A 30 2.57 -6.38 -4.40
N PHE A 31 1.46 -5.94 -3.82
CA PHE A 31 1.20 -6.02 -2.39
C PHE A 31 0.39 -7.28 -2.08
N GLY A 32 0.82 -8.03 -1.07
CA GLY A 32 0.07 -9.18 -0.56
C GLY A 32 -0.61 -8.87 0.77
N PHE A 33 -1.85 -9.31 0.91
CA PHE A 33 -2.71 -9.07 2.07
C PHE A 33 -3.15 -10.43 2.64
N GLU A 34 -2.63 -10.80 3.81
CA GLU A 34 -3.03 -12.06 4.48
C GLU A 34 -4.49 -12.06 4.92
N GLU A 35 -4.97 -10.90 5.39
CA GLU A 35 -6.34 -10.70 5.85
C GLU A 35 -7.27 -10.18 4.74
N GLY A 36 -6.73 -9.94 3.54
CA GLY A 36 -7.50 -9.44 2.41
C GLY A 36 -7.66 -7.93 2.38
N PHE A 37 -8.65 -7.51 1.59
CA PHE A 37 -9.08 -6.14 1.43
C PHE A 37 -10.60 -6.08 1.30
N TRP A 38 -11.16 -4.86 1.26
CA TRP A 38 -12.60 -4.67 1.15
C TRP A 38 -13.04 -4.64 -0.31
N TYR A 39 -14.17 -5.28 -0.59
CA TYR A 39 -14.87 -5.09 -1.86
C TYR A 39 -16.38 -4.94 -1.69
N THR A 40 -17.02 -4.24 -2.63
CA THR A 40 -18.47 -4.06 -2.68
C THR A 40 -19.08 -5.04 -3.67
N LYS A 41 -20.06 -5.82 -3.22
CA LYS A 41 -20.77 -6.79 -4.07
C LYS A 41 -22.16 -6.27 -4.45
N GLY A 42 -22.31 -5.81 -5.68
CA GLY A 42 -23.60 -5.30 -6.20
C GLY A 42 -23.95 -3.90 -5.70
N THR A 43 -25.25 -3.62 -5.49
CA THR A 43 -25.74 -2.27 -5.10
C THR A 43 -25.84 -2.03 -3.60
N ALA A 44 -25.52 -3.02 -2.77
CA ALA A 44 -25.56 -2.90 -1.32
C ALA A 44 -24.17 -2.51 -0.79
N MET A 45 -24.12 -1.54 0.13
CA MET A 45 -22.93 -1.12 0.91
C MET A 45 -22.39 -2.20 1.87
N LEU A 46 -22.48 -3.48 1.51
CA LEU A 46 -21.88 -4.56 2.29
C LEU A 46 -20.43 -4.69 1.83
N SER A 47 -19.51 -4.14 2.63
CA SER A 47 -18.09 -4.42 2.51
C SER A 47 -17.86 -5.90 2.82
N CYS A 48 -17.46 -6.67 1.82
CA CYS A 48 -17.08 -8.06 1.97
C CYS A 48 -15.56 -8.17 2.18
N ASP A 49 -15.15 -9.05 3.11
CA ASP A 49 -13.76 -9.45 3.30
C ASP A 49 -13.39 -10.44 2.19
N THR A 50 -12.36 -10.12 1.41
CA THR A 50 -11.92 -10.95 0.28
C THR A 50 -11.21 -12.25 0.68
N GLY A 51 -10.92 -12.45 1.97
CA GLY A 51 -9.87 -13.33 2.43
C GLY A 51 -8.52 -12.95 1.82
N LYS A 52 -7.51 -13.81 1.96
CA LYS A 52 -6.17 -13.57 1.39
C LYS A 52 -6.25 -13.06 -0.04
N GLY A 53 -5.57 -11.94 -0.30
CA GLY A 53 -5.60 -11.24 -1.58
C GLY A 53 -4.26 -10.63 -1.97
N GLU A 54 -4.17 -10.20 -3.21
CA GLU A 54 -3.05 -9.46 -3.79
C GLU A 54 -3.56 -8.28 -4.62
N VAL A 55 -2.78 -7.21 -4.62
CA VAL A 55 -3.00 -6.02 -5.44
C VAL A 55 -1.75 -5.77 -6.26
N GLU A 56 -1.90 -5.83 -7.59
CA GLU A 56 -0.84 -5.63 -8.57
C GLU A 56 -0.99 -4.26 -9.22
N PHE A 57 0.07 -3.46 -9.24
CA PHE A 57 0.18 -2.22 -9.99
C PHE A 57 1.12 -2.45 -11.17
N HIS A 58 0.58 -2.35 -12.39
CA HIS A 58 1.35 -2.48 -13.63
C HIS A 58 1.97 -1.11 -13.95
N THR A 59 3.24 -0.95 -13.62
CA THR A 59 3.93 0.34 -13.67
C THR A 59 4.15 0.84 -15.09
N ILE A 60 4.24 2.17 -15.26
CA ILE A 60 4.37 2.82 -16.59
C ILE A 60 5.74 2.50 -17.21
N TYR A 61 6.78 2.49 -16.39
CA TYR A 61 8.14 2.15 -16.81
C TYR A 61 8.63 0.88 -16.11
N PRO A 62 9.45 0.03 -16.76
CA PRO A 62 10.00 -1.17 -16.11
C PRO A 62 10.85 -0.88 -14.85
N ASP A 63 11.39 0.33 -14.73
CA ASP A 63 12.22 0.76 -13.61
C ASP A 63 11.36 1.29 -12.45
N MET A 64 11.44 0.64 -11.29
CA MET A 64 10.75 1.04 -10.06
C MET A 64 11.04 2.50 -9.63
N HIS A 65 12.25 3.00 -9.86
CA HIS A 65 12.66 4.34 -9.43
C HIS A 65 11.95 5.48 -10.17
N CYS A 66 11.35 5.18 -11.32
CA CYS A 66 10.55 6.12 -12.09
C CYS A 66 9.07 6.12 -11.68
N ASN A 67 8.63 5.12 -10.92
CA ASN A 67 7.20 4.89 -10.67
C ASN A 67 6.82 4.95 -9.20
N ILE A 68 7.73 4.59 -8.28
CA ILE A 68 7.38 4.37 -6.88
C ILE A 68 8.19 5.31 -6.00
N TYR A 69 7.49 6.13 -5.21
CA TYR A 69 8.07 7.03 -4.23
C TYR A 69 7.46 6.76 -2.87
N VAL A 70 8.32 6.55 -1.87
CA VAL A 70 7.91 6.41 -0.48
C VAL A 70 8.49 7.56 0.31
N ASP A 71 7.65 8.25 1.05
CA ASP A 71 8.07 9.27 2.00
C ASP A 71 7.61 8.86 3.40
N ILE A 72 8.47 9.08 4.39
CA ILE A 72 8.18 8.86 5.81
C ILE A 72 8.21 10.20 6.55
N PHE A 73 7.42 10.30 7.61
CA PHE A 73 7.33 11.50 8.44
C PHE A 73 7.95 11.21 9.82
N GLU A 74 9.01 11.94 10.16
CA GLU A 74 9.65 11.90 11.46
C GLU A 74 9.26 13.15 12.26
N TRP A 75 8.54 12.95 13.37
CA TRP A 75 8.24 14.03 14.31
C TRP A 75 9.45 14.34 15.19
N ARG A 76 9.86 15.61 15.25
CA ARG A 76 10.93 16.08 16.13
C ARG A 76 10.44 17.22 17.00
N THR A 77 10.67 17.09 18.29
CA THR A 77 10.51 18.18 19.25
C THR A 77 11.79 19.01 19.20
N GLU A 78 11.70 20.24 18.69
CA GLU A 78 12.83 21.17 18.76
C GLU A 78 12.86 21.84 20.15
N ASN A 79 11.69 22.25 20.65
CA ASN A 79 11.48 22.94 21.93
C ASN A 79 10.22 22.40 22.61
N GLU A 80 9.97 22.70 23.90
CA GLU A 80 8.79 22.22 24.65
C GLU A 80 7.44 22.48 23.97
N ASP A 81 7.34 23.56 23.17
CA ASP A 81 6.11 23.98 22.48
C ASP A 81 6.14 23.78 20.95
N ASP A 82 7.24 23.26 20.38
CA ASP A 82 7.41 23.19 18.93
C ASP A 82 7.76 21.78 18.45
N CYS A 83 6.86 21.22 17.63
CA CYS A 83 6.99 19.90 17.04
C CYS A 83 6.91 20.04 15.53
N VAL A 84 7.98 19.63 14.85
CA VAL A 84 8.08 19.67 13.39
C VAL A 84 8.01 18.26 12.82
N ALA A 85 7.23 18.09 11.75
CA ALA A 85 7.26 16.87 10.95
C ALA A 85 8.29 17.02 9.83
N LEU A 86 9.34 16.19 9.85
CA LEU A 86 10.31 16.11 8.77
C LEU A 86 9.89 15.03 7.79
N ARG A 87 9.60 15.42 6.55
CA ARG A 87 9.40 14.49 5.44
C ARG A 87 10.75 14.03 4.90
N ARG A 88 10.92 12.71 4.75
CA ARG A 88 12.12 12.12 4.16
C ARG A 88 11.73 11.07 3.13
N ASN A 89 12.43 11.07 2.01
CA ASN A 89 12.32 9.97 1.06
C ASN A 89 12.93 8.69 1.68
N LEU A 90 12.17 7.60 1.64
CA LEU A 90 12.63 6.25 1.95
C LEU A 90 12.95 5.55 0.62
N PRO A 91 14.22 5.24 0.32
CA PRO A 91 14.59 4.53 -0.89
C PRO A 91 13.84 3.19 -0.99
N PHE A 92 13.40 2.85 -2.19
CA PHE A 92 12.56 1.66 -2.39
C PHE A 92 13.24 0.37 -1.93
N GLU A 93 14.56 0.25 -2.07
CA GLU A 93 15.32 -0.90 -1.57
C GLU A 93 15.30 -1.02 -0.05
N GLU A 94 15.33 0.11 0.66
CA GLU A 94 15.19 0.13 2.11
C GLU A 94 13.76 -0.24 2.51
N PHE A 95 12.77 0.29 1.79
CA PHE A 95 11.37 -0.08 1.98
C PHE A 95 11.12 -1.58 1.81
N VAL A 96 11.68 -2.20 0.76
CA VAL A 96 11.61 -3.65 0.54
C VAL A 96 12.32 -4.43 1.65
N LYS A 97 13.49 -3.97 2.11
CA LYS A 97 14.19 -4.61 3.25
C LYS A 97 13.36 -4.58 4.52
N LEU A 98 12.66 -3.48 4.79
CA LEU A 98 11.79 -3.36 5.96
C LEU A 98 10.60 -4.33 5.84
N MET A 99 9.92 -4.38 4.70
CA MET A 99 8.86 -5.36 4.43
C MET A 99 9.34 -6.80 4.67
N ASN A 100 10.52 -7.15 4.13
CA ASN A 100 11.12 -8.47 4.30
C ASN A 100 11.54 -8.78 5.75
N SER A 101 11.68 -7.76 6.60
CA SER A 101 11.96 -7.91 8.04
C SER A 101 10.71 -8.10 8.90
N GLY A 102 9.51 -8.10 8.30
CA GLY A 102 8.24 -8.26 8.98
C GLY A 102 7.47 -6.96 9.22
N MET A 103 7.91 -5.84 8.63
CA MET A 103 7.12 -4.61 8.59
C MET A 103 5.80 -4.87 7.84
N LYS A 104 4.72 -4.22 8.29
CA LYS A 104 3.44 -4.21 7.60
C LYS A 104 3.07 -2.78 7.21
N ILE A 105 2.26 -2.64 6.18
CA ILE A 105 1.75 -1.34 5.72
C ILE A 105 0.25 -1.35 5.93
N GLU A 106 -0.27 -0.48 6.79
CA GLU A 106 -1.70 -0.20 6.88
C GLU A 106 -2.02 0.97 5.96
N PHE A 107 -3.00 0.80 5.08
CA PHE A 107 -3.45 1.85 4.18
C PHE A 107 -4.59 2.64 4.83
N LEU A 108 -4.38 3.94 5.05
CA LEU A 108 -5.31 4.80 5.77
C LEU A 108 -6.16 5.64 4.83
N LYS A 109 -5.58 6.17 3.76
CA LYS A 109 -6.32 6.94 2.75
C LYS A 109 -5.80 6.65 1.36
N GLU A 110 -6.69 6.78 0.40
CA GLU A 110 -6.42 6.52 -1.01
C GLU A 110 -6.83 7.72 -1.84
N TYR A 111 -5.91 8.19 -2.67
CA TYR A 111 -6.15 9.25 -3.64
C TYR A 111 -5.72 8.71 -5.00
N LYS A 112 -6.66 8.70 -5.94
CA LYS A 112 -6.43 8.21 -7.31
C LYS A 112 -6.74 9.29 -8.32
N GLY A 113 -5.88 9.43 -9.31
CA GLY A 113 -6.07 10.36 -10.42
C GLY A 113 -5.19 9.96 -11.58
N TYR A 114 -5.82 9.63 -12.72
CA TYR A 114 -5.10 9.12 -13.90
C TYR A 114 -4.15 7.97 -13.51
N GLN A 115 -2.97 7.86 -14.13
CA GLN A 115 -1.94 6.87 -13.86
C GLN A 115 -1.21 7.06 -12.51
N SER A 116 -1.81 7.75 -11.53
CA SER A 116 -1.20 8.06 -10.23
C SER A 116 -2.08 7.61 -9.08
N TYR A 117 -1.46 6.86 -8.16
CA TYR A 117 -2.08 6.31 -6.96
C TYR A 117 -1.26 6.80 -5.76
N LEU A 118 -1.90 7.49 -4.84
CA LEU A 118 -1.28 8.00 -3.62
C LEU A 118 -2.00 7.40 -2.41
N TYR A 119 -1.21 6.84 -1.52
CA TYR A 119 -1.68 6.26 -0.27
C TYR A 119 -1.06 7.02 0.90
N GLU A 120 -1.89 7.38 1.88
CA GLU A 120 -1.42 7.66 3.25
C GLU A 120 -1.44 6.35 4.01
N CYS A 121 -0.36 6.03 4.71
CA CYS A 121 -0.14 4.73 5.35
C CYS A 121 0.52 4.89 6.72
N ASP A 122 0.34 3.87 7.55
CA ASP A 122 1.19 3.62 8.72
C ASP A 122 2.06 2.37 8.50
N LEU A 123 3.35 2.50 8.76
CA LEU A 123 4.33 1.42 8.67
C LEU A 123 4.52 0.79 10.06
N PHE A 124 3.95 -0.40 10.26
CA PHE A 124 3.97 -1.12 11.53
C PHE A 124 5.16 -2.05 11.64
N GLY A 125 5.65 -2.23 12.87
CA GLY A 125 6.68 -3.23 13.15
C GLY A 125 8.08 -2.83 12.65
N CYS A 126 8.35 -1.54 12.49
CA CYS A 126 9.64 -0.98 12.06
C CYS A 126 10.77 -1.08 13.12
N GLY A 127 10.68 -2.04 14.04
CA GLY A 127 11.65 -2.24 15.12
C GLY A 127 11.71 -1.04 16.07
N LYS A 128 12.90 -0.44 16.23
CA LYS A 128 13.19 0.61 17.22
C LYS A 128 12.49 1.95 16.97
N TYR A 129 11.89 2.13 15.79
CA TYR A 129 11.29 3.40 15.37
C TYR A 129 9.80 3.52 15.72
N GLY A 130 9.18 2.45 16.23
CA GLY A 130 7.73 2.41 16.43
C GLY A 130 6.98 2.37 15.09
N ASP A 131 5.71 2.75 15.11
CA ASP A 131 4.91 2.90 13.90
C ASP A 131 5.27 4.24 13.23
N ILE A 132 5.42 4.23 11.89
CA ILE A 132 5.90 5.39 11.13
C ILE A 132 4.84 5.82 10.12
N GLU A 133 4.39 7.06 10.21
CA GLU A 133 3.52 7.67 9.20
C GLU A 133 4.26 7.79 7.87
N ALA A 134 3.61 7.40 6.78
CA ALA A 134 4.19 7.38 5.45
C ALA A 134 3.19 7.76 4.35
N THR A 135 3.72 8.17 3.20
CA THR A 135 2.97 8.23 1.95
C THR A 135 3.65 7.38 0.89
N ILE A 136 2.85 6.62 0.13
CA ILE A 136 3.32 5.83 -1.01
C ILE A 136 2.67 6.38 -2.27
N THR A 137 3.47 6.86 -3.21
CA THR A 137 3.01 7.26 -4.55
C THR A 137 3.45 6.21 -5.56
N ILE A 138 2.51 5.73 -6.37
CA ILE A 138 2.73 4.72 -7.42
C ILE A 138 2.22 5.29 -8.73
N SER A 139 3.05 5.24 -9.77
CA SER A 139 2.68 5.53 -11.15
C SER A 139 2.45 4.23 -11.91
N ALA A 140 1.23 4.01 -12.39
CA ALA A 140 0.85 2.75 -13.03
C ALA A 140 -0.23 2.92 -14.10
N ASP A 141 -0.17 2.12 -15.15
CA ASP A 141 -1.15 2.07 -16.24
C ASP A 141 -2.44 1.38 -15.82
N SER A 142 -2.33 0.41 -14.93
CA SER A 142 -3.48 -0.34 -14.42
C SER A 142 -3.19 -0.95 -13.06
N ILE A 143 -4.26 -1.32 -12.39
CA ILE A 143 -4.25 -2.03 -11.12
C ILE A 143 -5.08 -3.30 -11.27
N THR A 144 -4.69 -4.38 -10.60
CA THR A 144 -5.42 -5.65 -10.60
C THR A 144 -5.52 -6.16 -9.17
N TYR A 145 -6.75 -6.38 -8.73
CA TYR A 145 -7.09 -7.00 -7.46
C TYR A 145 -7.30 -8.49 -7.69
N ARG A 146 -6.75 -9.35 -6.83
CA ARG A 146 -6.91 -10.81 -6.87
C ARG A 146 -7.22 -11.35 -5.49
N TRP A 147 -8.18 -12.26 -5.38
CA TRP A 147 -8.60 -12.79 -4.08
C TRP A 147 -9.28 -14.16 -4.14
N ASN A 148 -9.61 -14.72 -2.97
CA ASN A 148 -10.18 -16.06 -2.83
C ASN A 148 -11.59 -16.15 -2.25
N ASP A 149 -12.16 -15.01 -1.83
CA ASP A 149 -13.30 -14.85 -0.93
C ASP A 149 -13.10 -15.62 0.39
N LYS A 150 -13.47 -14.99 1.51
CA LYS A 150 -13.65 -15.73 2.76
C LYS A 150 -15.04 -16.37 2.67
N GLU A 151 -15.10 -17.70 2.66
CA GLU A 151 -16.37 -18.45 2.67
C GLU A 151 -17.30 -18.00 3.80
#